data_AF-A0A512PP04-F1
#
_entry.id   AF-A0A512PP04-F1
#
_cell.length_a   1.000
_cell.length_b   1.000
_cell.length_c   1.000
_cell.angle_alpha   90.00
_cell.angle_beta   90.00
_cell.angle_gamma   90.00
#
_symmetry.space_group_name_H-M   'P 1'
#
loop_
_entity.id
_entity.type
_entity.pdbx_description
1 polymer ?
#
loop_
_entity_poly.entity_id
_entity_poly.type
_entity_poly.pdbx_seq_one_letter_code
_entity_poly.pdbx_strand_id
1 'polypeptide(L)' 'MKLTLVESAQRINSRPDVICDYINNGLVPSQPQLAADPLLDETDMYWLDLVHCFIQNGSSIEEVKQLIKRCNI' A
#
# COMPACT_ATOMS: atom_id res chain seq x y z
N MET A 1 0.29 13.43 -8.44
CA MET A 1 1.33 14.02 -7.54
C MET A 1 2.14 12.89 -6.91
N LYS A 2 3.41 13.11 -6.52
CA LYS A 2 4.23 12.12 -5.78
C LYS A 2 4.34 12.55 -4.32
N LEU A 3 4.00 11.66 -3.40
CA LEU A 3 4.00 11.88 -1.95
C LEU A 3 5.10 11.04 -1.30
N THR A 4 5.69 11.57 -0.25
CA THR A 4 6.58 10.79 0.62
C THR A 4 5.79 9.79 1.46
N LEU A 5 6.45 8.75 1.96
CA LEU A 5 5.84 7.75 2.86
C LEU A 5 5.08 8.40 4.04
N VAL A 6 5.63 9.48 4.60
CA VAL A 6 5.03 10.21 5.74
C VAL A 6 3.77 10.95 5.32
N GLU A 7 3.78 11.62 4.17
CA GLU A 7 2.61 12.31 3.64
C GLU A 7 1.51 11.31 3.23
N SER A 8 1.90 10.19 2.64
CA SER A 8 1.00 9.09 2.30
C SER A 8 0.33 8.51 3.53
N ALA A 9 1.10 8.25 4.61
CA ALA A 9 0.61 7.79 5.90
C ALA A 9 -0.43 8.74 6.49
N GLN A 10 -0.14 10.05 6.48
CA GLN A 10 -1.08 11.07 6.94
C GLN A 10 -2.37 11.08 6.13
N ARG A 11 -2.29 10.89 4.81
CA ARG A 11 -3.46 10.94 3.91
C ARG A 11 -4.44 9.80 4.14
N ILE A 12 -3.95 8.58 4.35
CA ILE A 12 -4.79 7.39 4.62
C ILE A 12 -5.01 7.17 6.12
N ASN A 13 -4.59 8.12 6.96
CA ASN A 13 -4.67 8.04 8.42
C ASN A 13 -4.09 6.73 8.99
N SER A 14 -2.97 6.29 8.39
CA SER A 14 -2.23 5.09 8.78
C SER A 14 -0.85 5.47 9.30
N ARG A 15 -0.15 4.50 9.89
CA ARG A 15 1.24 4.68 10.29
C ARG A 15 2.18 4.43 9.11
N PRO A 16 3.31 5.15 9.01
CA PRO A 16 4.32 4.88 7.99
C PRO A 16 4.83 3.44 8.04
N ASP A 17 4.95 2.87 9.24
CA ASP A 17 5.34 1.46 9.46
C ASP A 17 4.42 0.48 8.71
N VAL A 18 3.11 0.75 8.72
CA VAL A 18 2.10 -0.11 8.09
C VAL A 18 2.18 -0.02 6.57
N ILE A 19 2.45 1.17 6.03
CA ILE A 19 2.69 1.35 4.59
C ILE A 19 3.94 0.59 4.16
N CYS A 20 5.03 0.67 4.92
CA CYS A 20 6.25 -0.11 4.67
C CYS A 20 5.94 -1.61 4.65
N ASP A 21 5.14 -2.10 5.60
CA ASP A 21 4.70 -3.49 5.63
C ASP A 21 3.91 -3.87 4.37
N TYR A 22 2.99 -3.01 3.91
CA TYR A 22 2.20 -3.27 2.70
C TYR A 22 3.07 -3.36 1.45
N ILE A 23 4.04 -2.44 1.31
CA ILE A 23 5.00 -2.42 0.20
C ILE A 23 5.90 -3.66 0.24
N ASN A 24 6.47 -3.99 1.40
CA ASN A 24 7.32 -5.17 1.59
C ASN A 24 6.57 -6.49 1.34
N ASN A 25 5.28 -6.53 1.64
CA ASN A 25 4.44 -7.69 1.35
C ASN A 25 4.01 -7.77 -0.13
N GLY A 26 4.36 -6.80 -0.96
CA GLY A 26 3.99 -6.73 -2.37
C GLY A 26 2.50 -6.41 -2.59
N LEU A 27 1.88 -5.68 -1.66
CA LEU A 27 0.49 -5.24 -1.76
C LEU A 27 0.34 -3.97 -2.62
N VAL A 28 1.46 -3.35 -3.01
CA VAL A 28 1.51 -2.20 -3.91
C VAL A 28 2.22 -2.66 -5.19
N PRO A 29 1.49 -2.98 -6.28
CA PRO A 29 2.09 -3.54 -7.49
C PRO A 29 3.14 -2.63 -8.15
N SER A 30 2.89 -1.31 -8.05
CA SER A 30 3.74 -0.26 -8.61
C SER A 30 5.06 -0.06 -7.84
N GLN A 31 5.11 -0.48 -6.57
CA GLN A 31 6.33 -0.52 -5.76
C GLN A 31 6.55 -1.92 -5.18
N PRO A 32 7.15 -2.84 -5.96
CA PRO A 32 7.38 -4.22 -5.50
C PRO A 32 8.42 -4.32 -4.37
N GLN A 33 9.22 -3.27 -4.14
CA GLN A 33 10.19 -3.18 -3.05
C GLN A 33 10.24 -1.76 -2.51
N LEU A 34 10.41 -1.64 -1.19
CA LEU A 34 10.57 -0.34 -0.53
C LEU A 34 11.91 0.28 -0.93
N ALA A 35 11.88 1.36 -1.70
CA ALA A 35 13.07 2.15 -2.00
C ALA A 35 13.57 2.89 -0.74
N ALA A 36 14.83 3.35 -0.75
CA ALA A 36 15.38 4.13 0.36
C ALA A 36 14.60 5.44 0.62
N ASP A 37 14.08 6.05 -0.45
CA ASP A 37 13.17 7.20 -0.43
C ASP A 37 11.96 6.90 -1.33
N PRO A 38 10.95 6.16 -0.83
CA PRO A 38 9.80 5.76 -1.63
C PRO A 38 8.91 6.99 -1.88
N LEU A 39 8.81 7.36 -3.15
CA LEU A 39 7.88 8.37 -3.64
C LEU A 39 6.65 7.65 -4.22
N LEU A 40 5.53 7.77 -3.53
CA LEU A 40 4.26 7.13 -3.86
C LEU A 40 3.45 8.03 -4.78
N ASP A 41 3.05 7.52 -5.93
CA ASP A 41 2.17 8.23 -6.86
C ASP A 41 0.68 8.01 -6.53
N GLU A 42 -0.21 8.59 -7.33
CA GLU A 42 -1.66 8.45 -7.11
C GLU A 42 -2.15 7.01 -7.27
N THR A 43 -1.49 6.19 -8.08
CA THR A 43 -1.82 4.77 -8.24
C THR A 43 -1.37 3.97 -7.03
N ASP A 44 -0.18 4.24 -6.51
CA ASP A 44 0.31 3.66 -5.24
C ASP A 44 -0.65 3.98 -4.10
N MET A 45 -1.07 5.25 -4.01
CA MET A 45 -2.01 5.71 -2.99
C MET A 45 -3.36 5.02 -3.08
N TYR A 46 -3.87 4.79 -4.30
CA TYR A 46 -5.11 4.04 -4.50
C TYR A 46 -5.00 2.61 -3.98
N TRP A 47 -3.90 1.91 -4.29
CA TRP A 47 -3.66 0.56 -3.78
C TRP A 47 -3.52 0.54 -2.25
N LEU A 48 -2.77 1.50 -1.68
CA LEU A 48 -2.60 1.60 -0.23
C LEU A 48 -3.93 1.84 0.48
N ASP A 49 -4.77 2.73 -0.02
CA ASP A 49 -6.09 3.02 0.56
C ASP A 49 -7.01 1.77 0.49
N LEU A 50 -7.03 1.11 -0.67
CA LEU A 50 -7.78 -0.12 -0.87
C LEU A 50 -7.34 -1.23 0.09
N VAL A 51 -6.04 -1.51 0.14
CA VAL A 51 -5.45 -2.53 1.03
C VAL A 51 -5.69 -2.17 2.50
N HIS A 52 -5.51 -0.91 2.87
CA HIS A 52 -5.76 -0.43 4.21
C HIS A 52 -7.22 -0.64 4.62
N CYS A 53 -8.16 -0.33 3.72
CA CYS A 53 -9.58 -0.58 3.93
C CYS A 53 -9.88 -2.07 4.13
N PHE A 54 -9.34 -2.96 3.30
CA PHE A 54 -9.55 -4.41 3.48
C PHE A 54 -9.03 -4.92 4.82
N ILE A 55 -7.84 -4.48 5.22
CA ILE A 55 -7.22 -4.90 6.48
C ILE A 55 -7.96 -4.33 7.69
N GLN A 56 -8.41 -3.07 7.63
CA GLN A 56 -9.26 -2.50 8.67
C GLN A 56 -10.60 -3.22 8.82
N ASN A 57 -11.15 -3.77 7.73
CA ASN A 57 -12.37 -4.58 7.75
C ASN A 57 -12.14 -6.02 8.23
N GLY A 58 -10.92 -6.38 8.64
CA GLY A 58 -10.58 -7.68 9.20
C GLY A 58 -10.08 -8.71 8.19
N SER A 59 -9.81 -8.31 6.95
CA SER A 59 -9.15 -9.19 5.98
C SER A 59 -7.67 -9.36 6.31
N SER A 60 -7.13 -10.55 6.05
CA SER A 60 -5.71 -10.81 6.26
C SER A 60 -4.87 -10.28 5.09
N ILE A 61 -3.61 -9.90 5.36
CA ILE A 61 -2.65 -9.48 4.33
C ILE A 61 -2.54 -10.52 3.21
N GLU A 62 -2.54 -11.82 3.53
CA GLU A 62 -2.49 -12.89 2.53
C GLU A 62 -3.73 -12.92 1.61
N GLU A 63 -4.93 -12.69 2.15
CA GLU A 63 -6.16 -12.65 1.35
C GLU A 63 -6.15 -11.47 0.39
N VAL A 64 -5.72 -10.30 0.87
CA VAL A 64 -5.57 -9.10 0.04
C VAL A 64 -4.49 -9.32 -1.02
N LYS A 65 -3.39 -10.01 -0.69
CA LYS A 65 -2.35 -10.38 -1.66
C LYS A 65 -2.87 -11.31 -2.75
N GLN A 66 -3.73 -12.27 -2.41
CA GLN A 66 -4.39 -13.12 -3.40
C GLN A 66 -5.38 -12.33 -4.27
N LEU A 67 -6.07 -11.34 -3.70
CA LEU A 67 -6.95 -10.44 -4.45
C LEU A 67 -6.17 -9.61 -5.47
N ILE A 68 -5.06 -8.99 -5.04
CA ILE A 68 -4.20 -8.17 -5.91
C ILE A 68 -3.63 -9.00 -7.06
N LYS A 69 -3.22 -10.25 -6.81
CA LYS A 69 -2.77 -11.17 -7.88
C LYS A 69 -3.84 -11.47 -8.93
N ARG A 70 -5.12 -11.34 -8.59
CA ARG A 70 -6.24 -11.53 -9.52
C ARG A 70 -6.64 -10.25 -10.24
N CYS A 71 -6.27 -9.10 -9.71
CA CYS A 71 -6.37 -7.85 -10.44
C CYS A 71 -5.34 -7.88 -11.57
N ASN A 72 -5.81 -7.96 -12.82
CA ASN A 72 -4.95 -7.77 -13.98
C ASN A 72 -4.45 -6.32 -13.96
N ILE A 73 -3.20 -6.14 -13.53
CA ILE A 73 -2.45 -4.90 -13.55
C ILE A 73 -1.59 -4.88 -14.82
#